data_AF-A0A957US58-F1
#
_entry.id   AF-A0A957US58-F1
#
_cell.length_a   1.000
_cell.length_b   1.000
_cell.length_c   1.000
_cell.angle_alpha   90.00
_cell.angle_beta   90.00
_cell.angle_gamma   90.00
#
_symmetry.space_group_name_H-M   'P 1'
#
loop_
_entity.id
_entity.type
_entity.pdbx_description
1 polymer ?
#
loop_
_entity_poly.entity_id
_entity_poly.type
_entity_poly.pdbx_seq_one_letter_code
_entity_poly.pdbx_strand_id
1 'polypeptide(L)'
;ISTPVSLIDLLPTLVDLAGGDAGDLAAPVDGHSLAVLLADAEPAVDRMVAAEYLAEGAIAPCLMLRHRPHSESDYKYIASPADPEQLYNLAADPHELCNLVDDPAAAGLLDMFRQQAAAHWHVENVHAQVLASQKQRILVQNALMQGQHTSWDFQPQQDASKRYMRNHLDLNVLERTARFPRPDAP
;
A
#
# COMPACT_ATOMS: atom_id res chain seq x y z
N ILE A 1 -9.60 16.58 3.58
CA ILE A 1 -8.70 15.70 4.36
C ILE A 1 -7.26 16.09 4.02
N SER A 2 -6.46 16.51 5.01
CA SER A 2 -5.07 16.96 4.80
C SER A 2 -4.03 16.11 5.53
N THR A 3 -4.47 15.17 6.36
CA THR A 3 -3.64 14.17 7.03
C THR A 3 -3.05 13.18 6.03
N PRO A 4 -1.75 12.87 6.08
CA PRO A 4 -1.15 11.80 5.29
C PRO A 4 -1.80 10.45 5.61
N VAL A 5 -2.14 9.70 4.56
CA VAL A 5 -2.66 8.32 4.63
C VAL A 5 -1.86 7.42 3.71
N SER A 6 -1.99 6.10 3.87
CA SER A 6 -1.24 5.10 3.10
C SER A 6 -2.15 4.06 2.47
N LEU A 7 -1.69 3.39 1.41
CA LEU A 7 -2.42 2.29 0.77
C LEU A 7 -2.67 1.12 1.71
N ILE A 8 -1.77 0.90 2.68
CA ILE A 8 -1.92 -0.17 3.69
C ILE A 8 -3.15 0.02 4.58
N ASP A 9 -3.72 1.23 4.63
CA ASP A 9 -4.94 1.52 5.39
C ASP A 9 -6.21 1.00 4.71
N LEU A 10 -6.16 0.69 3.42
CA LEU A 10 -7.35 0.30 2.67
C LEU A 10 -7.97 -0.99 3.21
N LEU A 11 -7.15 -2.00 3.52
CA LEU A 11 -7.63 -3.27 4.05
C LEU A 11 -8.42 -3.08 5.36
N PRO A 12 -7.85 -2.52 6.45
CA PRO A 12 -8.60 -2.31 7.68
C PRO A 12 -9.78 -1.35 7.51
N THR A 13 -9.69 -0.36 6.60
CA THR A 13 -10.83 0.52 6.29
C THR A 13 -12.00 -0.23 5.67
N LEU A 14 -11.74 -1.13 4.71
CA LEU A 14 -12.79 -1.91 4.06
C LEU A 14 -13.45 -2.90 5.02
N VAL A 15 -12.67 -3.47 5.95
CA VAL A 15 -13.19 -4.34 7.02
C VAL A 15 -14.15 -3.57 7.91
N ASP A 16 -13.73 -2.40 8.41
CA ASP A 16 -14.53 -1.53 9.27
C ASP A 16 -15.82 -1.08 8.58
N LEU A 17 -15.74 -0.60 7.33
CA LEU A 17 -16.91 -0.21 6.54
C LEU A 17 -17.88 -1.36 6.25
N ALA A 18 -17.40 -2.61 6.23
CA ALA A 18 -18.25 -3.79 6.11
C ALA A 18 -18.87 -4.25 7.44
N GLY A 19 -18.56 -3.57 8.55
CA GLY A 19 -19.01 -3.93 9.90
C GLY A 19 -18.21 -5.09 10.52
N GLY A 20 -17.02 -5.40 9.98
CA GLY A 20 -16.12 -6.42 10.51
C GLY A 20 -15.14 -5.86 11.54
N ASP A 21 -14.48 -6.76 12.27
CA ASP A 21 -13.41 -6.42 13.21
C ASP A 21 -12.03 -6.68 12.57
N ALA A 22 -11.15 -5.67 12.57
CA ALA A 22 -9.78 -5.83 12.09
C ALA A 22 -8.96 -6.83 12.94
N GLY A 23 -9.38 -7.09 14.18
CA GLY A 23 -8.81 -8.14 15.02
C GLY A 23 -9.05 -9.58 14.51
N ASP A 24 -10.03 -9.77 13.62
CA ASP A 24 -10.34 -11.08 13.01
C ASP A 24 -9.49 -11.37 11.76
N LEU A 25 -8.61 -10.45 11.37
CA LEU A 25 -7.74 -10.65 10.22
C LEU A 25 -6.76 -11.82 10.47
N ALA A 26 -6.53 -12.62 9.42
CA ALA A 26 -5.70 -13.83 9.50
C ALA A 26 -4.22 -13.55 9.83
N ALA A 27 -3.79 -12.28 9.72
CA ALA A 27 -2.48 -11.81 10.09
C ALA A 27 -2.57 -10.35 10.56
N PRO A 28 -1.61 -9.88 11.37
CA PRO A 28 -1.48 -8.47 11.68
C PRO A 28 -1.36 -7.62 10.43
N VAL A 29 -1.90 -6.40 10.49
CA VAL A 29 -1.79 -5.39 9.44
C VAL A 29 -1.21 -4.11 10.02
N ASP A 30 -0.36 -3.44 9.24
CA ASP A 30 0.33 -2.22 9.68
C ASP A 30 -0.50 -0.95 9.48
N GLY A 31 -1.53 -1.03 8.62
CA GLY A 31 -2.45 0.07 8.35
C GLY A 31 -3.51 0.24 9.44
N HIS A 32 -4.21 1.38 9.39
CA HIS A 32 -5.29 1.71 10.31
C HIS A 32 -6.54 2.12 9.53
N SER A 33 -7.74 1.82 10.03
CA SER A 33 -8.98 2.23 9.37
C SER A 33 -9.05 3.76 9.25
N LEU A 34 -9.40 4.24 8.07
CA LEU A 34 -9.62 5.66 7.78
C LEU A 34 -11.07 6.09 8.03
N ALA A 35 -11.97 5.19 8.45
CA ALA A 35 -13.37 5.52 8.67
C ALA A 35 -13.56 6.68 9.66
N VAL A 36 -12.69 6.78 10.67
CA VAL A 36 -12.66 7.90 11.62
C VAL A 36 -12.41 9.25 10.94
N LEU A 37 -11.59 9.29 9.88
CA LEU A 37 -11.28 10.52 9.14
C LEU A 37 -12.44 10.95 8.22
N LEU A 38 -13.35 10.03 7.87
CA LEU A 38 -14.54 10.33 7.08
C LEU A 38 -15.66 10.95 7.92
N ALA A 39 -15.60 10.81 9.24
CA ALA A 39 -16.61 11.31 10.18
C ALA A 39 -16.35 12.75 10.67
N ASP A 40 -15.48 13.51 9.99
CA ASP A 40 -14.99 14.84 10.40
C ASP A 40 -14.40 14.87 11.83
N ALA A 41 -13.94 13.72 12.33
CA ALA A 41 -13.21 13.64 13.58
C ALA A 41 -11.75 14.08 13.35
N GLU A 42 -11.21 14.87 14.29
CA GLU A 42 -9.78 15.14 14.36
C GLU A 42 -9.02 13.80 14.38
N PRO A 43 -7.94 13.63 13.59
CA PRO A 43 -7.13 12.44 13.65
C PRO A 43 -6.66 12.24 15.09
N ALA A 44 -6.96 11.08 15.67
CA ALA A 44 -6.61 10.79 17.07
C ALA A 44 -5.08 10.69 17.30
N VAL A 45 -4.27 10.68 16.23
CA VAL A 45 -2.84 10.33 16.30
C VAL A 45 -2.03 11.25 15.39
N ASP A 46 -0.93 11.76 15.96
CA ASP A 46 0.17 12.33 15.20
C ASP A 46 0.80 11.24 14.31
N ARG A 47 0.40 11.21 13.05
CA ARG A 47 0.61 10.05 12.17
C ARG A 47 1.85 10.21 11.29
N MET A 48 2.67 9.16 11.29
CA MET A 48 3.77 8.99 10.34
C MET A 48 3.42 7.95 9.28
N VAL A 49 3.66 8.27 8.02
CA VAL A 49 3.48 7.37 6.89
C VAL A 49 4.85 6.91 6.40
N ALA A 50 5.05 5.60 6.36
CA ALA A 50 6.25 4.97 5.83
C ALA A 50 6.03 4.48 4.39
N ALA A 51 7.08 4.51 3.58
CA ALA A 51 7.14 3.80 2.30
C ALA A 51 8.54 3.22 2.06
N GLU A 52 8.58 2.14 1.28
CA GLU A 52 9.80 1.43 0.93
C GLU A 52 9.87 1.24 -0.58
N TYR A 53 11.08 1.29 -1.13
CA TYR A 53 11.36 0.91 -2.50
C TYR A 53 12.60 0.02 -2.55
N LEU A 54 12.38 -1.24 -2.92
CA LEU A 54 13.36 -2.34 -2.84
C LEU A 54 13.55 -3.04 -4.20
N ALA A 55 13.25 -2.34 -5.29
CA ALA A 55 13.11 -2.89 -6.63
C ALA A 55 14.19 -2.35 -7.60
N GLU A 56 13.94 -2.41 -8.90
CA GLU A 56 14.88 -2.01 -9.94
C GLU A 56 15.33 -0.55 -9.85
N GLY A 57 16.53 -0.24 -10.34
CA GLY A 57 17.08 1.13 -10.26
C GLY A 57 17.56 1.55 -8.86
N ALA A 58 17.25 0.78 -7.81
CA ALA A 58 17.82 0.93 -6.47
C ALA A 58 18.86 -0.15 -6.18
N ILE A 59 20.06 0.25 -5.79
CA ILE A 59 21.15 -0.70 -5.41
C ILE A 59 21.17 -1.01 -3.91
N ALA A 60 20.38 -0.27 -3.12
CA ALA A 60 20.15 -0.47 -1.68
C ALA A 60 18.68 -0.08 -1.36
N PRO A 61 18.14 -0.43 -0.17
CA PRO A 61 16.79 -0.03 0.22
C PRO A 61 16.63 1.48 0.22
N CYS A 62 15.62 2.00 -0.47
CA CYS A 62 15.20 3.40 -0.38
C CYS A 62 13.97 3.49 0.53
N LEU A 63 14.07 4.28 1.59
CA LEU A 63 13.08 4.35 2.67
C LEU A 63 12.58 5.79 2.79
N MET A 64 11.28 5.96 3.03
CA MET A 64 10.64 7.27 3.13
C MET A 64 9.75 7.35 4.37
N LEU A 65 9.87 8.45 5.11
CA LEU A 65 8.94 8.83 6.16
C LEU A 65 8.28 10.16 5.79
N ARG A 66 6.96 10.23 5.90
CA ARG A 66 6.19 11.47 5.79
C ARG A 66 5.45 11.74 7.08
N HIS A 67 5.55 12.96 7.58
CA HIS A 67 4.97 13.36 8.85
C HIS A 67 4.41 14.78 8.73
N ARG A 68 3.13 14.96 9.10
CA ARG A 68 2.44 16.25 9.01
C ARG A 68 1.73 16.58 10.33
N PRO A 69 2.45 17.10 11.34
CA PRO A 69 1.88 17.37 12.65
C PRO A 69 0.93 18.58 12.66
N HIS A 70 1.10 19.55 11.75
CA HIS A 70 0.20 20.70 11.61
C HIS A 70 0.22 21.27 10.18
N SER A 71 -0.61 22.29 9.91
CA SER A 71 -0.84 22.78 8.54
C SER A 71 0.40 23.33 7.82
N GLU A 72 1.33 23.91 8.56
CA GLU A 72 2.57 24.52 8.08
C GLU A 72 3.80 23.61 8.15
N SER A 73 3.63 22.38 8.65
CA SER A 73 4.70 21.39 8.78
C SER A 73 4.26 20.08 8.14
N ASP A 74 4.71 19.84 6.91
CA ASP A 74 4.52 18.60 6.17
C ASP A 74 5.89 18.17 5.67
N TYR A 75 6.52 17.23 6.35
CA TYR A 75 7.90 16.86 6.08
C TYR A 75 7.99 15.50 5.43
N LYS A 76 8.88 15.40 4.44
CA LYS A 76 9.24 14.15 3.77
C LYS A 76 10.73 13.90 3.92
N TYR A 77 11.08 12.79 4.55
CA TYR A 77 12.44 12.32 4.73
C TYR A 77 12.67 11.09 3.87
N ILE A 78 13.79 11.03 3.14
CA ILE A 78 14.21 9.88 2.34
C ILE A 78 15.63 9.50 2.73
N ALA A 79 15.87 8.20 2.91
CA ALA A 79 17.18 7.64 3.18
C ALA A 79 17.44 6.36 2.39
N SER A 80 18.69 6.21 1.95
CA SER A 80 19.23 5.00 1.33
C SER A 80 20.68 4.88 1.77
N PRO A 81 21.18 3.67 2.13
CA PRO A 81 22.60 3.50 2.43
C PRO A 81 23.54 3.87 1.28
N ALA A 82 23.02 3.89 0.04
CA ALA A 82 23.80 4.16 -1.16
C ALA A 82 23.78 5.63 -1.61
N ASP A 83 22.88 6.45 -1.06
CA ASP A 83 22.60 7.80 -1.55
C ASP A 83 22.59 8.82 -0.42
N PRO A 84 22.87 10.11 -0.69
CA PRO A 84 22.69 11.17 0.30
C PRO A 84 21.25 11.25 0.80
N GLU A 85 21.08 11.55 2.09
CA GLU A 85 19.77 11.78 2.69
C GLU A 85 19.05 12.97 2.05
N GLN A 86 17.72 12.95 2.12
CA GLN A 86 16.88 14.04 1.65
C GLN A 86 15.82 14.39 2.70
N LEU A 87 15.62 15.68 2.93
CA LEU A 87 14.58 16.20 3.82
C LEU A 87 13.92 17.41 3.15
N TYR A 88 12.59 17.36 2.99
CA TYR A 88 11.81 18.42 2.36
C TYR A 88 10.67 18.86 3.25
N ASN A 89 10.36 20.16 3.24
CA ASN A 89 9.12 20.70 3.79
C ASN A 89 8.10 20.91 2.66
N LEU A 90 7.19 19.98 2.46
CA LEU A 90 6.18 20.02 1.40
C LEU A 90 5.16 21.17 1.54
N ALA A 91 5.02 21.74 2.74
CA ALA A 91 4.14 22.90 2.94
C ALA A 91 4.76 24.17 2.33
N ALA A 92 6.08 24.33 2.41
CA ALA A 92 6.81 25.49 1.88
C ALA A 92 7.42 25.23 0.49
N ASP A 93 7.75 23.98 0.20
CA ASP A 93 8.41 23.49 -1.01
C ASP A 93 7.69 22.26 -1.57
N PRO A 94 6.49 22.44 -2.17
CA PRO A 94 5.69 21.34 -2.71
C PRO A 94 6.32 20.64 -3.92
N HIS A 95 7.41 21.19 -4.45
CA HIS A 95 8.15 20.67 -5.60
C HIS A 95 9.48 20.04 -5.22
N GLU A 96 9.82 20.00 -3.93
CA GLU A 96 10.97 19.28 -3.39
C GLU A 96 12.30 19.74 -3.99
N LEU A 97 12.41 21.05 -4.24
CA LEU A 97 13.55 21.68 -4.88
C LEU A 97 14.67 22.01 -3.87
N CYS A 98 14.33 22.14 -2.59
CA CYS A 98 15.20 22.59 -1.53
C CYS A 98 15.41 21.46 -0.50
N ASN A 99 16.49 20.70 -0.65
CA ASN A 99 16.88 19.70 0.33
C ASN A 99 17.42 20.37 1.61
N LEU A 100 16.82 20.08 2.76
CA LEU A 100 17.09 20.70 4.06
C LEU A 100 18.16 19.98 4.90
N VAL A 101 18.77 18.90 4.39
CA VAL A 101 19.75 18.11 5.18
C VAL A 101 20.95 18.91 5.68
N ASP A 102 21.39 19.92 4.92
CA ASP A 102 22.51 20.78 5.28
C ASP A 102 22.06 22.09 5.98
N ASP A 103 20.76 22.30 6.18
CA ASP A 103 20.24 23.48 6.87
C ASP A 103 20.44 23.33 8.40
N PRO A 104 21.25 24.20 9.05
CA PRO A 104 21.45 24.14 10.50
C PRO A 104 20.14 24.28 11.30
N ALA A 105 19.14 24.98 10.76
CA ALA A 105 17.85 25.14 11.41
C ALA A 105 17.02 23.84 11.39
N ALA A 106 17.28 22.94 10.42
CA ALA A 106 16.59 21.66 10.28
C ALA A 106 17.30 20.49 10.99
N ALA A 107 18.49 20.70 11.56
CA ALA A 107 19.32 19.63 12.15
C ALA A 107 18.57 18.79 13.21
N GLY A 108 17.83 19.44 14.12
CA GLY A 108 17.05 18.72 15.14
C GLY A 108 15.90 17.89 14.55
N LEU A 109 15.28 18.36 13.46
CA LEU A 109 14.23 17.64 12.75
C LEU A 109 14.79 16.45 11.97
N LEU A 110 15.94 16.63 11.32
CA LEU A 110 16.64 15.56 10.63
C LEU A 110 17.00 14.42 11.60
N ASP A 111 17.52 14.75 12.78
CA ASP A 111 17.84 13.75 13.81
C ASP A 111 16.60 13.02 14.34
N MET A 112 15.46 13.71 14.47
CA MET A 112 14.19 13.06 14.79
C MET A 112 13.82 12.03 13.71
N PHE A 113 13.89 12.39 12.42
CA PHE A 113 13.58 11.46 11.33
C PHE A 113 14.55 10.27 11.28
N ARG A 114 15.85 10.49 11.49
CA ARG A 114 16.84 9.42 11.59
C ARG A 114 16.52 8.44 12.70
N GLN A 115 16.13 8.94 13.88
CA GLN A 115 15.74 8.08 15.01
C GLN A 115 14.48 7.28 14.71
N GLN A 116 13.46 7.91 14.10
CA GLN A 116 12.22 7.23 13.71
C GLN A 116 12.49 6.16 12.65
N ALA A 117 13.32 6.46 11.65
CA ALA A 117 13.72 5.50 10.63
C ALA A 117 14.49 4.32 11.24
N ALA A 118 15.43 4.57 12.15
CA ALA A 118 16.18 3.51 12.83
C ALA A 118 15.32 2.65 13.77
N ALA A 119 14.27 3.24 14.36
CA ALA A 119 13.31 2.51 15.17
C ALA A 119 12.36 1.65 14.33
N HIS A 120 12.05 2.08 13.11
CA HIS A 120 11.14 1.37 12.21
C HIS A 120 11.86 0.31 11.37
N TRP A 121 13.08 0.58 10.88
CA TRP A 121 13.82 -0.30 10.00
C TRP A 121 15.18 -0.72 10.54
N HIS A 122 15.44 -2.02 10.43
CA HIS A 122 16.80 -2.57 10.43
C HIS A 122 17.31 -2.68 8.99
N VAL A 123 17.81 -1.58 8.43
CA VAL A 123 18.11 -1.44 7.00
C VAL A 123 19.05 -2.53 6.46
N GLU A 124 20.03 -2.95 7.25
CA GLU A 124 20.97 -4.03 6.91
C GLU A 124 20.24 -5.37 6.76
N ASN A 125 19.30 -5.67 7.66
CA ASN A 125 18.48 -6.88 7.60
C ASN A 125 17.54 -6.86 6.39
N VAL A 126 16.90 -5.72 6.12
CA VAL A 126 16.05 -5.53 4.93
C VAL A 126 16.88 -5.79 3.67
N HIS A 127 18.05 -5.18 3.55
CA HIS A 127 18.93 -5.38 2.40
C HIS A 127 19.34 -6.85 2.23
N ALA A 128 19.72 -7.52 3.31
CA ALA A 128 20.09 -8.94 3.28
C ALA A 128 18.91 -9.83 2.82
N GLN A 129 17.70 -9.56 3.30
CA GLN A 129 16.48 -10.29 2.90
C GLN A 129 16.15 -10.09 1.43
N VAL A 130 16.26 -8.86 0.91
CA VAL A 130 16.05 -8.55 -0.50
C VAL A 130 17.04 -9.34 -1.38
N LEU A 131 18.33 -9.32 -1.05
CA LEU A 131 19.35 -10.07 -1.78
C LEU A 131 19.11 -11.58 -1.74
N ALA A 132 18.70 -12.12 -0.59
CA ALA A 132 18.36 -13.54 -0.47
C ALA A 132 17.17 -13.89 -1.36
N SER A 133 16.11 -13.08 -1.33
CA SER A 133 14.90 -13.25 -2.13
C SER A 133 15.19 -13.18 -3.64
N GLN A 134 16.03 -12.25 -4.08
CA GLN A 134 16.49 -12.14 -5.47
C GLN A 134 17.24 -13.40 -5.92
N LYS A 135 18.25 -13.85 -5.16
CA LYS A 135 19.03 -15.06 -5.47
C LYS A 135 18.14 -16.31 -5.58
N GLN A 136 17.19 -16.46 -4.66
CA GLN A 136 16.23 -17.56 -4.67
C GLN A 136 15.35 -17.53 -5.93
N ARG A 137 14.78 -16.37 -6.26
CA ARG A 137 13.92 -16.23 -7.45
C ARG A 137 14.68 -16.44 -8.75
N ILE A 138 15.92 -15.96 -8.88
CA ILE A 138 16.76 -16.19 -10.07
C ILE A 138 16.98 -17.70 -10.29
N LEU A 139 17.28 -18.45 -9.22
CA LEU A 139 17.46 -19.90 -9.32
C LEU A 139 16.17 -20.59 -9.81
N VAL A 140 15.04 -20.28 -9.18
CA VAL A 140 13.73 -20.88 -9.53
C VAL A 140 13.33 -20.49 -10.95
N GLN A 141 13.47 -19.22 -11.32
CA GLN A 141 13.15 -18.72 -12.66
C GLN A 141 13.97 -19.43 -13.74
N ASN A 142 15.28 -19.57 -13.53
CA ASN A 142 16.15 -20.27 -14.50
C ASN A 142 15.73 -21.73 -14.72
N ALA A 143 15.20 -22.40 -13.69
CA ALA A 143 14.66 -23.75 -13.82
C ALA A 143 13.29 -23.76 -14.52
N LEU A 144 12.37 -22.86 -14.14
CA LEU A 144 11.01 -22.77 -14.71
C LEU A 144 11.00 -22.35 -16.19
N MET A 145 12.05 -21.66 -16.65
CA MET A 145 12.21 -21.28 -18.06
C MET A 145 12.78 -22.39 -18.95
N GLN A 146 13.04 -23.58 -18.42
CA GLN A 146 13.49 -24.74 -19.20
C GLN A 146 12.33 -25.70 -19.47
N GLY A 147 12.27 -26.25 -20.69
CA GLY A 147 11.26 -27.24 -21.06
C GLY A 147 9.87 -26.62 -21.25
N GLN A 148 8.84 -27.27 -20.70
CA GLN A 148 7.46 -26.82 -20.85
C GLN A 148 7.14 -25.71 -19.84
N HIS A 149 6.92 -24.50 -20.35
CA HIS A 149 6.46 -23.37 -19.56
C HIS A 149 5.04 -23.60 -19.01
N THR A 150 4.86 -23.39 -17.70
CA THR A 150 3.55 -23.38 -17.04
C THR A 150 3.22 -21.95 -16.61
N SER A 151 2.22 -21.33 -17.25
CA SER A 151 1.82 -19.95 -16.90
C SER A 151 1.12 -19.88 -15.54
N TRP A 152 1.31 -18.77 -14.83
CA TRP A 152 0.56 -18.38 -13.62
C TRP A 152 -0.46 -17.26 -13.89
N ASP A 153 -0.67 -16.89 -15.14
CA ASP A 153 -1.67 -15.88 -15.52
C ASP A 153 -3.05 -16.34 -15.05
N PHE A 154 -3.78 -15.45 -14.37
CA PHE A 154 -5.15 -15.74 -13.98
C PHE A 154 -6.03 -15.90 -15.22
N GLN A 155 -6.54 -17.11 -15.44
CA GLN A 155 -7.52 -17.38 -16.47
C GLN A 155 -8.93 -17.24 -15.88
N PRO A 156 -9.68 -16.15 -16.18
CA PRO A 156 -11.05 -16.03 -15.72
C PRO A 156 -11.89 -17.16 -16.33
N GLN A 157 -12.59 -17.90 -15.47
CA GLN A 157 -13.52 -18.94 -15.88
C GLN A 157 -14.94 -18.45 -15.74
N GLN A 158 -15.64 -18.40 -16.87
CA GLN A 158 -17.08 -18.20 -16.91
C GLN A 158 -17.68 -19.43 -17.58
N ASP A 159 -18.34 -20.27 -16.78
CA ASP A 159 -18.92 -21.52 -17.27
C ASP A 159 -20.06 -21.21 -18.25
N ALA A 160 -19.75 -21.28 -19.55
CA ALA A 160 -20.72 -21.01 -20.60
C ALA A 160 -21.92 -21.94 -20.49
N SER A 161 -21.77 -23.19 -20.02
CA SER A 161 -22.90 -24.11 -19.87
C SER A 161 -23.96 -23.63 -18.86
N LYS A 162 -23.60 -22.66 -17.99
CA LYS A 162 -24.47 -22.08 -16.95
C LYS A 162 -24.89 -20.64 -17.20
N ARG A 163 -24.49 -20.02 -18.32
CA ARG A 163 -24.84 -18.62 -18.66
C ARG A 163 -26.05 -18.54 -19.58
N TYR A 164 -26.91 -17.56 -19.36
CA TYR A 164 -28.09 -17.29 -20.20
C TYR A 164 -29.06 -18.47 -20.26
N MET A 165 -29.93 -18.49 -21.27
CA MET A 165 -30.93 -19.54 -21.42
C MET A 165 -30.28 -20.88 -21.74
N ARG A 166 -30.62 -21.89 -20.94
CA ARG A 166 -30.24 -23.29 -21.14
C ARG A 166 -31.51 -24.12 -21.03
N ASN A 167 -31.63 -25.17 -21.84
CA ASN A 167 -32.88 -25.93 -21.95
C ASN A 167 -33.29 -26.69 -20.66
N HIS A 168 -32.43 -26.71 -19.64
CA HIS A 168 -32.75 -27.26 -18.32
C HIS A 168 -33.27 -26.19 -17.32
N LEU A 169 -33.43 -24.94 -17.76
CA LEU A 169 -33.95 -23.82 -16.96
C LEU A 169 -35.37 -23.45 -17.43
N ASP A 170 -36.15 -22.85 -16.54
CA ASP A 170 -37.41 -22.19 -16.91
C ASP A 170 -37.12 -20.78 -17.45
N LEU A 171 -37.61 -20.50 -18.67
CA LEU A 171 -37.37 -19.22 -19.36
C LEU A 171 -37.94 -18.03 -18.58
N ASN A 172 -39.16 -18.15 -18.05
CA ASN A 172 -39.83 -17.05 -17.36
C ASN A 172 -39.13 -16.74 -16.02
N VAL A 173 -38.68 -17.78 -15.31
CA VAL A 173 -37.89 -17.62 -14.08
C VAL A 173 -36.55 -16.97 -14.35
N LEU A 174 -35.85 -17.39 -15.41
CA LEU A 174 -34.55 -16.83 -15.77
C LEU A 174 -34.66 -15.34 -16.12
N GLU A 175 -35.56 -14.99 -17.06
CA GLU A 175 -35.77 -13.60 -17.49
C GLU A 175 -36.18 -12.70 -16.33
N ARG A 176 -37.05 -13.19 -15.43
CA ARG A 176 -37.44 -12.44 -14.22
C ARG A 176 -36.29 -12.26 -13.24
N THR A 177 -35.41 -13.25 -13.10
CA THR A 177 -34.30 -13.20 -12.14
C THR A 177 -33.15 -12.34 -12.66
N ALA A 178 -32.91 -12.34 -13.97
CA ALA A 178 -31.86 -11.56 -14.61
C ALA A 178 -32.21 -10.06 -14.78
N ARG A 179 -33.49 -9.70 -14.71
CA ARG A 179 -33.95 -8.30 -14.84
C ARG A 179 -33.96 -7.58 -13.49
N PHE A 180 -33.30 -6.42 -13.42
CA PHE A 180 -33.34 -5.51 -12.27
C PHE A 180 -33.57 -4.05 -12.72
N PRO A 181 -34.53 -3.31 -12.12
CA PRO A 181 -35.52 -3.78 -11.14
C PRO A 181 -36.48 -4.80 -11.74
N ARG A 182 -37.02 -5.68 -10.89
CA ARG A 182 -37.99 -6.68 -11.34
C ARG A 182 -39.28 -5.96 -11.74
N PRO A 183 -39.88 -6.28 -12.90
CA PRO A 183 -41.19 -5.76 -13.26
C PRO A 183 -42.24 -6.30 -12.28
N ASP A 184 -43.26 -5.50 -12.01
CA ASP A 184 -44.40 -5.93 -11.21
C ASP A 184 -45.07 -7.16 -11.85
N ALA A 185 -45.58 -8.05 -11.01
CA ALA A 185 -46.40 -9.14 -11.52
C ALA A 185 -47.66 -8.51 -12.17
N PRO A 186 -48.09 -9.00 -13.35
CA PRO A 186 -49.34 -8.56 -13.95
C PRO A 186 -50.54 -8.85 -13.03
#